data_AF-A0AAF5PQK9-F1
#
_entry.id   AF-A0AAF5PQK9-F1
#
_cell.length_a   1.000
_cell.length_b   1.000
_cell.length_c   1.000
_cell.angle_alpha   90.00
_cell.angle_beta   90.00
_cell.angle_gamma   90.00
#
_symmetry.space_group_name_H-M   'P 1'
#
loop_
_entity.id
_entity.type
_entity.pdbx_description
1 polymer ?
#
loop_
_entity_poly.entity_id
_entity_poly.type
_entity_poly.pdbx_seq_one_letter_code
_entity_poly.pdbx_strand_id
1 'polypeptide(L)'
;MTSAQFSFFMSPLLLCVLSTLILLVTPQRLTPDVISIASSSWSNTTDDEEFMLNGFLEEGYINETMLPWNSGIPLLVKFIWGTEAHNADKIIDIEIF
;
A
#
# COMPACT_ATOMS: atom_id res chain seq x y z
N MET A 1 -0.31 -55.60 6.75
CA MET A 1 0.11 -54.22 6.43
C MET A 1 -1.06 -53.56 5.70
N THR A 2 -1.85 -52.78 6.43
CA THR A 2 -3.06 -52.12 5.91
C THR A 2 -2.64 -50.76 5.36
N SER A 3 -2.69 -50.60 4.04
CA SER A 3 -2.44 -49.31 3.39
C SER A 3 -3.68 -48.43 3.59
N ALA A 4 -3.56 -47.40 4.42
CA ALA A 4 -4.60 -46.38 4.56
C ALA A 4 -4.52 -45.47 3.33
N GLN A 5 -5.27 -45.82 2.29
CA GLN A 5 -5.48 -44.92 1.16
C GLN A 5 -6.40 -43.80 1.62
N PHE A 6 -5.82 -42.64 1.93
CA PHE A 6 -6.56 -41.41 2.17
C PHE A 6 -7.21 -41.00 0.84
N SER A 7 -8.49 -41.34 0.68
CA SER A 7 -9.30 -40.89 -0.45
C SER A 7 -9.49 -39.39 -0.33
N PHE A 8 -8.66 -38.61 -1.04
CA PHE A 8 -8.87 -37.18 -1.26
C PHE A 8 -10.09 -36.96 -2.17
N PHE A 9 -11.28 -37.38 -1.73
CA PHE A 9 -12.53 -36.91 -2.30
C PHE A 9 -12.89 -35.58 -1.62
N MET A 10 -11.98 -34.61 -1.74
CA MET A 10 -12.27 -33.25 -1.30
C MET A 10 -13.35 -32.73 -2.24
N SER A 11 -14.58 -32.67 -1.72
CA SER A 11 -15.73 -32.12 -2.44
C SER A 11 -15.34 -30.77 -3.05
N PRO A 12 -15.73 -30.46 -4.30
CA PRO A 12 -15.42 -29.17 -4.91
C PRO A 12 -15.94 -28.00 -4.05
N LEU A 13 -17.03 -28.20 -3.31
CA LEU A 13 -17.52 -27.23 -2.32
C LEU A 13 -16.54 -27.02 -1.16
N LEU A 14 -15.90 -28.08 -0.67
CA LEU A 14 -14.94 -27.98 0.42
C LEU A 14 -13.64 -27.31 -0.04
N LEU A 15 -13.21 -27.54 -1.29
CA LEU A 15 -12.11 -26.79 -1.89
C LEU A 15 -12.48 -25.32 -2.08
N CYS A 16 -13.71 -25.02 -2.50
CA CYS A 16 -14.19 -23.64 -2.63
C CYS A 16 -14.22 -22.93 -1.27
N VAL A 17 -14.76 -23.57 -0.23
CA VAL A 17 -14.80 -23.01 1.13
C VAL A 17 -13.40 -22.86 1.72
N LEU A 18 -12.50 -23.81 1.48
CA LEU A 18 -11.12 -23.71 1.94
C LEU A 18 -10.37 -22.60 1.19
N SER A 19 -10.62 -22.43 -0.11
CA SER A 19 -10.04 -21.35 -0.93
C SER A 19 -10.53 -19.98 -0.48
N THR A 20 -11.83 -19.82 -0.22
CA THR A 20 -12.37 -18.56 0.32
C THR A 20 -11.86 -18.28 1.72
N LEU A 21 -11.72 -19.30 2.57
CA LEU A 21 -11.14 -19.15 3.90
C LEU A 21 -9.66 -18.78 3.84
N ILE A 22 -8.89 -19.38 2.93
CA ILE A 22 -7.48 -19.01 2.70
C ILE A 22 -7.39 -17.56 2.21
N LEU A 23 -8.22 -17.15 1.24
CA LEU A 23 -8.26 -15.77 0.75
C LEU A 23 -8.73 -14.75 1.79
N LEU A 24 -9.61 -15.17 2.71
CA LEU A 24 -10.10 -14.34 3.83
C LEU A 24 -9.06 -14.21 4.95
N VAL A 25 -8.25 -15.25 5.18
CA VAL A 25 -7.21 -15.30 6.22
C VAL A 25 -5.87 -14.76 5.71
N THR A 26 -5.61 -14.79 4.41
CA THR A 26 -4.51 -14.03 3.84
C THR A 26 -4.88 -12.56 3.95
N PRO A 27 -4.13 -11.73 4.70
CA PRO A 27 -4.27 -10.30 4.54
C PRO A 27 -4.06 -10.04 3.05
N GLN A 28 -5.04 -9.38 2.41
CA GLN A 28 -4.85 -8.86 1.06
C GLN A 28 -3.51 -8.17 1.11
N ARG A 29 -2.52 -8.73 0.41
CA ARG A 29 -1.19 -8.18 0.35
C ARG A 29 -1.36 -6.87 -0.41
N LEU A 30 -1.71 -5.83 0.34
CA LEU A 30 -1.68 -4.44 -0.09
C LEU A 30 -0.30 -4.31 -0.69
N THR A 31 -0.26 -4.15 -2.01
CA THR A 31 0.87 -3.55 -2.69
C THR A 31 1.37 -2.44 -1.78
N PRO A 32 2.68 -2.36 -1.48
CA PRO A 32 3.18 -1.26 -0.67
C PRO A 32 2.65 0.02 -1.32
N ASP A 33 1.86 0.78 -0.56
CA ASP A 33 1.14 1.96 -1.04
C ASP A 33 2.13 3.12 -1.15
N VAL A 34 3.08 2.91 -2.07
CA VAL A 34 4.18 3.81 -2.37
C VAL A 34 3.81 4.51 -3.65
N ILE A 35 3.56 5.82 -3.55
CA ILE A 35 3.39 6.68 -4.70
C ILE A 35 4.74 7.33 -5.04
N SER A 36 4.94 7.62 -6.32
CA SER A 36 6.12 8.33 -6.82
C SER A 36 5.67 9.64 -7.43
N ILE A 37 6.12 10.76 -6.86
CA ILE A 37 5.85 12.11 -7.38
C ILE A 37 7.10 12.57 -8.12
N ALA A 38 7.01 12.60 -9.45
CA ALA A 38 8.13 12.89 -10.34
C ALA A 38 7.93 14.19 -11.15
N SER A 39 7.07 15.07 -10.66
CA SER A 39 6.65 16.29 -11.36
C SER A 39 7.87 17.17 -11.65
N SER A 40 8.04 17.58 -12.90
CA SER A 40 9.24 18.31 -13.36
C SER A 40 9.20 19.82 -13.09
N SER A 41 8.04 20.36 -12.71
CA SER A 41 7.85 21.73 -12.28
C SER A 41 6.50 21.87 -11.57
N TRP A 42 6.33 22.93 -10.79
CA TRP A 42 5.03 23.29 -10.20
C TRP A 42 3.89 23.27 -11.23
N SER A 43 4.10 23.92 -12.38
CA SER A 43 3.10 24.01 -13.45
C SER A 43 2.76 22.69 -14.14
N ASN A 44 3.57 21.66 -13.95
CA ASN A 44 3.39 20.32 -14.50
C ASN A 44 2.98 19.30 -13.42
N THR A 45 2.69 19.79 -12.21
CA THR A 45 2.21 18.99 -11.08
C THR A 45 0.69 18.87 -11.18
N THR A 46 0.15 17.68 -10.91
CA THR A 46 -1.31 17.51 -10.83
C THR A 46 -1.87 18.14 -9.56
N ASP A 47 -3.16 18.50 -9.54
CA ASP A 47 -3.79 19.11 -8.36
C ASP A 47 -3.61 18.26 -7.08
N ASP A 48 -3.68 16.93 -7.22
CA ASP A 48 -3.48 16.00 -6.10
C ASP A 48 -2.03 16.00 -5.59
N GLU A 49 -1.05 15.97 -6.51
CA GLU A 49 0.37 16.05 -6.17
C GLU A 49 0.71 17.41 -5.53
N GLU A 50 0.13 18.50 -6.04
CA GLU A 50 0.32 19.85 -5.48
C GLU A 50 -0.20 19.91 -4.05
N PHE A 51 -1.41 19.40 -3.82
CA PHE A 51 -2.01 19.32 -2.48
C PHE A 51 -1.15 18.51 -1.52
N MET A 52 -0.65 17.35 -1.95
CA MET A 52 0.23 16.51 -1.13
C MET A 52 1.58 17.18 -0.83
N LEU A 53 2.25 17.74 -1.84
CA LEU A 53 3.55 18.38 -1.66
C LEU A 53 3.46 19.61 -0.75
N ASN A 54 2.41 20.42 -0.89
CA ASN A 54 2.15 21.54 0.02
C ASN A 54 1.92 21.04 1.45
N GLY A 55 1.08 20.02 1.63
CA GLY A 55 0.87 19.40 2.95
C GLY A 55 2.17 18.89 3.57
N PHE A 56 3.03 18.23 2.80
CA PHE A 56 4.32 17.74 3.30
C PHE A 56 5.30 18.85 3.66
N LEU A 57 5.27 19.98 2.95
CA LEU A 57 6.07 21.16 3.29
C LEU A 57 5.55 21.85 4.56
N GLU A 58 4.23 22.02 4.68
CA GLU A 58 3.59 22.68 5.83
C GLU A 58 3.80 21.89 7.13
N GLU A 59 3.69 20.56 7.05
CA GLU A 59 3.91 19.65 8.18
C GLU A 59 5.41 19.36 8.43
N GLY A 60 6.30 19.79 7.53
CA GLY A 60 7.75 19.66 7.67
C GLY A 60 8.30 18.25 7.39
N TYR A 61 7.54 17.38 6.71
CA TYR A 61 8.02 16.07 6.24
C TYR A 61 9.10 16.21 5.17
N ILE A 62 9.01 17.26 4.36
CA ILE A 62 10.00 17.62 3.34
C ILE A 62 10.36 19.09 3.45
N ASN A 63 11.42 19.49 2.75
CA ASN A 63 11.77 20.90 2.54
C ASN A 63 11.78 21.23 1.05
N GLU A 64 11.87 22.51 0.71
CA GLU A 64 11.86 22.96 -0.69
C GLU A 64 12.97 22.32 -1.54
N THR A 65 14.14 22.02 -0.97
CA THR A 65 15.26 21.41 -1.73
C THR A 65 14.99 19.96 -2.12
N MET A 66 14.07 19.28 -1.42
CA MET A 66 13.67 17.90 -1.70
C MET A 66 12.55 17.82 -2.75
N LEU A 67 11.95 18.94 -3.15
CA LEU A 67 10.93 18.96 -4.19
C LEU A 67 11.48 18.37 -5.50
N PRO A 68 10.72 17.56 -6.25
CA PRO A 68 11.25 16.81 -7.39
C PRO A 68 11.93 17.68 -8.46
N TRP A 69 11.42 18.89 -8.69
CA TRP A 69 11.99 19.85 -9.63
C TRP A 69 13.22 20.62 -9.11
N ASN A 70 13.45 20.63 -7.79
CA ASN A 70 14.63 21.23 -7.18
C ASN A 70 15.74 20.19 -6.98
N SER A 71 15.38 18.98 -6.55
CA SER A 71 16.32 17.88 -6.32
C SER A 71 16.69 17.13 -7.61
N GLY A 72 15.79 17.12 -8.60
CA GLY A 72 15.87 16.26 -9.78
C GLY A 72 15.59 14.79 -9.49
N ILE A 73 15.13 14.46 -8.28
CA ILE A 73 14.85 13.09 -7.82
C ILE A 73 13.35 12.98 -7.51
N PRO A 74 12.65 11.96 -8.01
CA PRO A 74 11.26 11.70 -7.65
C PRO A 74 11.11 11.49 -6.14
N LEU A 75 10.09 12.08 -5.55
CA LEU A 75 9.76 11.87 -4.15
C LEU A 75 8.95 10.58 -4.02
N LEU A 76 9.42 9.63 -3.22
CA LEU A 76 8.67 8.42 -2.94
C LEU A 76 7.97 8.57 -1.60
N VAL A 77 6.65 8.37 -1.59
CA VAL A 77 5.82 8.52 -0.39
C VAL A 77 5.15 7.20 -0.12
N LYS A 78 5.41 6.64 1.06
CA LYS A 78 4.79 5.40 1.52
C LYS A 78 3.75 5.70 2.59
N PHE A 79 2.52 5.32 2.32
CA PHE A 79 1.45 5.38 3.31
C PHE A 79 1.42 4.11 4.16
N ILE A 80 1.47 4.30 5.47
CA ILE A 80 1.33 3.21 6.43
C ILE A 80 -0.10 3.23 6.93
N TRP A 81 -0.82 2.15 6.61
CA TRP A 81 -2.22 1.99 6.97
C TRP A 81 -2.38 1.20 8.27
N GLY A 82 -3.36 1.60 9.08
CA GLY A 82 -3.79 0.84 10.24
C GLY A 82 -4.34 -0.52 9.81
N THR A 83 -3.89 -1.57 10.48
CA THR A 83 -4.27 -2.96 10.15
C THR A 83 -5.24 -3.56 11.15
N GLU A 84 -5.62 -2.83 12.20
CA GLU A 84 -6.51 -3.31 13.25
C GLU A 84 -7.95 -2.87 13.01
N ALA A 85 -8.92 -3.60 13.53
CA ALA A 85 -10.34 -3.32 13.27
C ALA A 85 -10.79 -1.89 13.60
N HIS A 86 -10.12 -1.20 14.53
CA HIS A 86 -10.47 0.16 14.97
C HIS A 86 -9.79 1.28 14.15
N ASN A 87 -8.78 0.93 13.35
CA ASN A 87 -8.02 1.87 12.50
C ASN A 87 -7.79 1.34 11.07
N ALA A 88 -8.45 0.24 10.70
CA ALA A 88 -8.48 -0.27 9.33
C ALA A 88 -8.89 0.86 8.37
N ASP A 89 -8.16 0.96 7.27
CA ASP A 89 -8.32 1.99 6.24
C ASP A 89 -8.05 3.43 6.72
N LYS A 90 -7.29 3.60 7.82
CA LYS A 90 -6.74 4.91 8.21
C LYS A 90 -5.24 4.96 7.98
N ILE A 91 -4.75 6.07 7.44
CA ILE A 91 -3.31 6.37 7.43
C ILE A 91 -2.89 6.64 8.87
N ILE A 92 -1.92 5.88 9.35
CA ILE A 92 -1.36 6.01 10.70
C ILE A 92 0.04 6.61 10.70
N ASP A 93 0.77 6.51 9.58
CA ASP A 93 2.11 7.07 9.43
C ASP A 93 2.47 7.25 7.94
N ILE A 94 3.47 8.09 7.67
CA ILE A 94 3.96 8.42 6.33
C ILE A 94 5.49 8.39 6.33
N GLU A 95 6.08 7.63 5.40
CA GLU A 95 7.52 7.61 5.19
C GLU A 95 7.87 8.25 3.83
N ILE A 96 8.90 9.10 3.81
CA ILE A 96 9.42 9.78 2.62
C ILE A 96 10.82 9.24 2.27
N PHE A 97 11.07 8.93 1.00
CA PHE A 97 12.35 8.46 0.48
C PHE A 97 12.86 9.27 -0.71
#